data_AF-N8QX91-F1
#
_entry.id   AF-N8QX91-F1
#
_cell.length_a   1.000
_cell.length_b   1.000
_cell.length_c   1.000
_cell.angle_alpha   90.00
_cell.angle_beta   90.00
_cell.angle_gamma   90.00
#
_symmetry.space_group_name_H-M   'P 1'
#
loop_
_entity.id
_entity.type
_entity.pdbx_description
1 polymer ?
#
loop_
_entity_poly.entity_id
_entity_poly.type
_entity_poly.pdbx_seq_one_letter_code
_entity_poly.pdbx_strand_id
1 'polypeptide(L)'
;MQNIDIEKFNHILEGICITANALDPAFQPQFDCYIELLNFNENMPIYENFKQFFTSKSIWRSMKKMCDDPQFVDWQFQMKSIGTPTETIDYFFRKNLFSTLSDKQFTVIAVYLKSYIEGLIGELKDSQQGYIRPPNKYLPKYLQHWQHLYLQGKDAEILVTFEANT
;
A
#
# COMPACT_ATOMS: atom_id res chain seq x y z
N MET A 1 1.57 11.18 15.86
CA MET A 1 2.70 10.68 15.05
C MET A 1 3.42 11.87 14.43
N GLN A 2 4.75 11.96 14.53
CA GLN A 2 5.52 13.04 13.91
C GLN A 2 5.80 12.68 12.44
N ASN A 3 5.75 13.65 11.51
CA ASN A 3 6.07 13.42 10.09
C ASN A 3 7.40 12.70 9.86
N ILE A 4 8.36 12.91 10.76
CA ILE A 4 9.69 12.28 10.76
C ILE A 4 9.62 10.75 10.83
N ASP A 5 8.63 10.18 11.53
CA ASP A 5 8.53 8.72 11.69
C ASP A 5 7.97 8.05 10.43
N ILE A 6 7.06 8.72 9.71
CA ILE A 6 6.58 8.29 8.40
C ILE A 6 7.71 8.35 7.37
N GLU A 7 8.49 9.44 7.34
CA GLU A 7 9.61 9.60 6.41
C GLU A 7 10.67 8.50 6.59
N LYS A 8 11.01 8.16 7.84
CA LYS A 8 11.90 7.03 8.13
C LYS A 8 11.35 5.71 7.59
N PHE A 9 10.05 5.46 7.75
CA PHE A 9 9.47 4.21 7.29
C PHE A 9 9.34 4.15 5.77
N ASN A 10 9.03 5.26 5.10
CA ASN A 10 9.16 5.38 3.65
C ASN A 10 10.56 5.02 3.18
N HIS A 11 11.61 5.48 3.86
CA HIS A 11 12.99 5.14 3.50
C HIS A 11 13.32 3.64 3.73
N ILE A 12 12.77 3.02 4.77
CA ILE A 12 12.88 1.57 5.00
C ILE A 12 12.18 0.80 3.87
N LEU A 13 10.96 1.19 3.50
CA LEU A 13 10.21 0.55 2.43
C LEU A 13 10.86 0.76 1.06
N GLU A 14 11.42 1.93 0.80
CA GLU A 14 12.24 2.22 -0.38
C GLU A 14 13.44 1.26 -0.45
N GLY A 15 14.20 1.12 0.64
CA GLY A 15 15.32 0.17 0.71
C GLY A 15 14.90 -1.29 0.51
N ILE A 16 13.73 -1.67 1.04
CA ILE A 16 13.14 -2.99 0.83
C ILE A 16 12.75 -3.19 -0.63
N CYS A 17 12.12 -2.22 -1.28
CA CYS A 17 11.73 -2.29 -2.69
C CYS A 17 12.95 -2.37 -3.60
N ILE A 18 13.99 -1.56 -3.35
CA ILE A 18 15.26 -1.63 -4.07
C ILE A 18 15.87 -3.03 -3.95
N THR A 19 15.87 -3.60 -2.74
CA THR A 19 16.43 -4.94 -2.49
C THR A 19 15.60 -6.02 -3.19
N ALA A 20 14.27 -5.95 -3.11
CA ALA A 20 13.37 -6.87 -3.80
C ALA A 20 13.59 -6.83 -5.33
N ASN A 21 13.71 -5.63 -5.91
CA ASN A 21 13.97 -5.44 -7.33
C ASN A 21 15.35 -5.97 -7.75
N ALA A 22 16.35 -5.94 -6.87
CA ALA A 22 17.67 -6.51 -7.14
C ALA A 22 17.67 -8.05 -7.17
N LEU A 23 16.68 -8.69 -6.54
CA LEU A 23 16.55 -10.15 -6.47
C LEU A 23 15.81 -10.76 -7.67
N ASP A 24 15.15 -9.95 -8.51
CA ASP A 24 14.52 -10.39 -9.77
C ASP A 24 15.00 -9.54 -10.97
N PRO A 25 16.18 -9.85 -11.55
CA PRO A 25 16.77 -9.07 -12.63
C PRO A 25 16.03 -9.20 -13.98
N ALA A 26 15.06 -10.12 -14.11
CA ALA A 26 14.35 -10.38 -15.37
C ALA A 26 13.09 -9.52 -15.54
N PHE A 27 12.53 -9.03 -14.44
CA PHE A 27 11.35 -8.17 -14.41
C PHE A 27 11.68 -6.89 -13.64
N GLN A 28 12.17 -5.86 -14.34
CA GLN A 28 12.21 -4.52 -13.75
C GLN A 28 10.97 -3.72 -14.14
N PRO A 29 9.91 -3.74 -13.32
CA PRO A 29 9.24 -2.51 -12.95
C PRO A 29 10.04 -1.85 -11.83
N GLN A 30 10.31 -0.55 -11.92
CA GLN A 30 10.80 0.20 -10.76
C GLN A 30 9.61 0.33 -9.80
N PHE A 31 9.56 -0.44 -8.71
CA PHE A 31 8.47 -0.26 -7.76
C PHE A 31 8.74 0.95 -6.87
N ASP A 32 7.83 1.93 -6.88
CA ASP A 32 7.80 2.99 -5.88
C ASP A 32 6.90 2.55 -4.73
N CYS A 33 7.36 2.75 -3.50
CA CYS A 33 6.53 2.57 -2.33
C CYS A 33 6.43 3.87 -1.56
N TYR A 34 5.21 4.21 -1.14
CA TYR A 34 4.97 5.34 -0.28
C TYR A 34 3.85 5.05 0.71
N ILE A 35 3.90 5.76 1.82
CA ILE A 35 2.92 5.72 2.88
C ILE A 35 2.19 7.04 2.97
N GLU A 36 0.88 6.91 3.10
CA GLU A 36 -0.01 8.03 3.39
C GLU A 36 -0.63 7.83 4.77
N LEU A 37 -0.52 8.84 5.63
CA LEU A 37 -1.30 8.90 6.86
C LEU A 37 -2.76 9.15 6.51
N LEU A 38 -3.63 8.33 7.08
CA LEU A 38 -5.06 8.44 6.88
C LEU A 38 -5.68 9.16 8.07
N ASN A 39 -6.75 9.90 7.76
CA ASN A 39 -7.65 10.49 8.75
C ASN A 39 -9.07 10.22 8.25
N PHE A 40 -9.47 8.95 8.37
CA PHE A 40 -10.75 8.47 7.89
C PHE A 40 -11.86 8.83 8.85
N ASN A 41 -13.05 9.07 8.29
CA ASN A 41 -14.24 9.29 9.08
C ASN A 41 -14.77 7.93 9.55
N GLU A 42 -14.74 7.68 10.85
CA GLU A 42 -15.22 6.43 11.47
C GLU A 42 -16.70 6.12 11.16
N ASN A 43 -17.49 7.15 10.83
CA ASN A 43 -18.91 6.99 10.48
C ASN A 43 -19.13 6.64 8.99
N MET A 44 -18.07 6.58 8.18
CA MET A 44 -18.15 6.23 6.76
C MET A 44 -17.61 4.82 6.52
N PRO A 45 -18.23 4.04 5.62
CA PRO A 45 -17.67 2.77 5.18
C PRO A 45 -16.24 2.98 4.63
N ILE A 46 -15.34 2.02 4.89
CA ILE A 46 -13.95 2.10 4.47
C ILE A 46 -13.78 2.37 2.96
N TYR A 47 -14.65 1.77 2.15
CA TYR A 47 -14.69 1.97 0.70
C TYR A 47 -14.99 3.43 0.32
N GLU A 48 -15.92 4.08 1.01
CA GLU A 48 -16.25 5.49 0.79
C GLU A 48 -15.17 6.43 1.34
N ASN A 49 -14.53 6.07 2.47
CA ASN A 49 -13.34 6.76 2.96
C ASN A 49 -12.21 6.75 1.94
N PHE A 50 -11.92 5.58 1.33
CA PHE A 50 -10.91 5.49 0.27
C PHE A 50 -11.27 6.34 -0.94
N LYS A 51 -12.49 6.23 -1.47
CA LYS A 51 -12.95 7.10 -2.55
C LYS A 51 -12.73 8.57 -2.22
N GLN A 52 -13.11 9.01 -1.02
CA GLN A 52 -12.93 10.39 -0.60
C GLN A 52 -11.45 10.78 -0.49
N PHE A 53 -10.62 9.92 0.09
CA PHE A 53 -9.18 10.13 0.22
C PHE A 53 -8.50 10.29 -1.14
N PHE A 54 -8.71 9.35 -2.04
CA PHE A 54 -8.14 9.38 -3.38
C PHE A 54 -8.65 10.57 -4.19
N THR A 55 -9.94 10.88 -4.07
CA THR A 55 -10.50 12.03 -4.76
C THR A 55 -10.00 13.36 -4.24
N SER A 56 -9.55 13.51 -2.99
CA SER A 56 -9.33 14.84 -2.37
C SER A 56 -7.95 15.09 -1.76
N LYS A 57 -7.27 14.05 -1.28
CA LYS A 57 -6.11 14.16 -0.38
C LYS A 57 -4.88 13.37 -0.82
N SER A 58 -5.02 12.39 -1.71
CA SER A 58 -3.88 11.55 -2.09
C SER A 58 -2.79 12.33 -2.82
N ILE A 59 -1.53 12.05 -2.48
CA ILE A 59 -0.34 12.57 -3.17
C ILE A 59 -0.30 12.18 -4.65
N TRP A 60 -1.08 11.17 -5.06
CA TRP A 60 -1.27 10.76 -6.45
C TRP A 60 -1.79 11.88 -7.38
N ARG A 61 -2.54 12.86 -6.84
CA ARG A 61 -2.99 14.05 -7.60
C ARG A 61 -1.83 14.83 -8.25
N SER A 62 -0.60 14.66 -7.76
CA SER A 62 0.63 15.28 -8.28
C SER A 62 1.10 14.67 -9.61
N MET A 63 0.66 13.46 -9.97
CA MET A 63 0.83 12.88 -11.31
C MET A 63 -0.16 13.53 -12.29
N LYS A 64 0.14 14.78 -12.63
CA LYS A 64 -0.64 15.80 -13.36
C LYS A 64 -1.34 15.40 -14.66
N LYS A 65 -1.23 14.17 -15.17
CA LYS A 65 -1.84 13.76 -16.45
C LYS A 65 -3.17 13.04 -16.33
N MET A 66 -3.54 12.52 -15.16
CA MET A 66 -4.81 11.81 -14.96
C MET A 66 -5.89 12.64 -14.25
N CYS A 67 -5.49 13.78 -13.65
CA CYS A 67 -6.29 14.51 -12.67
C CYS A 67 -7.49 15.29 -13.26
N ASP A 68 -7.52 15.51 -14.59
CA ASP A 68 -8.58 16.27 -15.25
C ASP A 68 -9.77 15.39 -15.71
N ASP A 69 -9.78 14.10 -15.37
CA ASP A 69 -10.82 13.20 -15.86
C ASP A 69 -12.05 13.11 -14.94
N PRO A 70 -13.24 13.51 -15.42
CA PRO A 70 -14.48 13.41 -14.64
C PRO A 70 -14.91 11.96 -14.34
N GLN A 71 -14.28 10.94 -14.94
CA GLN A 71 -14.58 9.52 -14.71
C GLN A 71 -13.88 8.94 -13.46
N PHE A 72 -13.48 9.77 -12.48
CA PHE A 72 -12.94 9.25 -11.22
C PHE A 72 -13.94 8.34 -10.46
N VAL A 73 -15.23 8.53 -10.70
CA VAL A 73 -16.32 7.66 -10.21
C VAL A 73 -16.28 6.23 -10.77
N ASP A 74 -15.61 6.00 -11.90
CA ASP A 74 -15.50 4.68 -12.54
C ASP A 74 -14.29 3.87 -12.00
N TRP A 75 -13.57 4.42 -11.02
CA TRP A 75 -12.47 3.71 -10.36
C TRP A 75 -12.99 2.60 -9.48
N GLN A 76 -12.36 1.43 -9.58
CA GLN A 76 -12.72 0.26 -8.78
C GLN A 76 -11.78 0.18 -7.58
N PHE A 77 -12.33 0.30 -6.37
CA PHE A 77 -11.60 0.14 -5.12
C PHE A 77 -11.97 -1.22 -4.53
N GLN A 78 -11.01 -2.13 -4.38
CA GLN A 78 -11.28 -3.42 -3.78
C GLN A 78 -10.28 -3.67 -2.66
N MET A 79 -10.79 -3.73 -1.43
CA MET A 79 -10.01 -4.04 -0.23
C MET A 79 -10.68 -5.20 0.49
N LYS A 80 -9.87 -6.13 1.02
CA LYS A 80 -10.34 -7.27 1.80
C LYS A 80 -9.29 -7.70 2.83
N SER A 81 -9.76 -8.26 3.93
CA SER A 81 -8.90 -9.01 4.86
C SER A 81 -8.65 -10.43 4.33
N ILE A 82 -7.45 -10.96 4.57
CA ILE A 82 -7.07 -12.36 4.31
C ILE A 82 -6.78 -13.03 5.66
N GLY A 83 -7.79 -13.07 6.52
CA GLY A 83 -7.74 -13.71 7.84
C GLY A 83 -7.52 -12.71 8.96
N THR A 84 -6.52 -12.97 9.80
CA THR A 84 -6.08 -12.04 10.83
C THR A 84 -5.36 -10.84 10.23
N PRO A 85 -5.19 -9.74 10.99
CA PRO A 85 -4.42 -8.60 10.51
C PRO A 85 -2.97 -8.97 10.14
N THR A 86 -2.32 -9.82 10.94
CA THR A 86 -0.95 -10.28 10.64
C THR A 86 -0.91 -11.14 9.37
N GLU A 87 -1.84 -12.07 9.16
CA GLU A 87 -1.88 -12.88 7.93
C GLU A 87 -2.09 -12.04 6.67
N THR A 88 -2.90 -10.98 6.77
CA THR A 88 -3.13 -10.05 5.66
C THR A 88 -1.86 -9.28 5.29
N ILE A 89 -1.13 -8.78 6.28
CA ILE A 89 0.17 -8.11 6.11
C ILE A 89 1.17 -9.08 5.46
N ASP A 90 1.33 -10.26 6.04
CA ASP A 90 2.28 -11.27 5.58
C ASP A 90 1.99 -11.68 4.13
N TYR A 91 0.72 -11.94 3.80
CA TYR A 91 0.33 -12.24 2.42
C TYR A 91 0.70 -11.10 1.47
N PHE A 92 0.41 -9.85 1.86
CA PHE A 92 0.65 -8.69 1.00
C PHE A 92 2.14 -8.51 0.69
N PHE A 93 2.99 -8.49 1.72
CA PHE A 93 4.44 -8.33 1.53
C PHE A 93 5.04 -9.53 0.81
N ARG A 94 4.63 -10.75 1.17
CA ARG A 94 5.14 -11.96 0.52
C ARG A 94 4.81 -12.00 -0.95
N LYS A 95 3.56 -11.70 -1.32
CA LYS A 95 3.12 -11.80 -2.71
C LYS A 95 3.71 -10.70 -3.58
N ASN A 96 3.78 -9.47 -3.08
CA ASN A 96 4.14 -8.30 -3.88
C ASN A 96 5.63 -7.99 -3.89
N LEU A 97 6.36 -8.26 -2.80
CA LEU A 97 7.78 -7.89 -2.69
C LEU A 97 8.74 -9.07 -2.54
N PHE A 98 8.28 -10.18 -1.96
CA PHE A 98 9.16 -11.26 -1.53
C PHE A 98 8.72 -12.62 -2.03
N SER A 99 8.16 -12.67 -3.25
CA SER A 99 7.57 -13.88 -3.84
C SER A 99 8.60 -14.99 -4.06
N THR A 100 9.88 -14.62 -4.17
CA THR A 100 11.02 -15.51 -4.41
C THR A 100 11.69 -16.01 -3.12
N LEU A 101 11.35 -15.44 -1.95
CA LEU A 101 11.95 -15.86 -0.68
C LEU A 101 11.37 -17.19 -0.18
N SER A 102 12.22 -18.00 0.45
CA SER A 102 11.77 -19.17 1.21
C SER A 102 10.98 -18.76 2.46
N ASP A 103 10.17 -19.68 2.99
CA ASP A 103 9.38 -19.44 4.22
C ASP A 103 10.25 -18.93 5.36
N LYS A 104 11.42 -19.57 5.58
CA LYS A 104 12.34 -19.18 6.66
C LYS A 104 12.89 -17.77 6.49
N GLN A 105 13.25 -17.39 5.27
CA GLN A 105 13.76 -16.03 4.98
C GLN A 105 12.66 -15.00 5.18
N PHE A 106 11.45 -15.29 4.69
CA PHE A 106 10.32 -14.39 4.83
C PHE A 106 9.89 -14.20 6.29
N THR A 107 9.87 -15.25 7.12
CA THR A 107 9.52 -15.14 8.55
C THR A 107 10.41 -14.12 9.28
N VAL A 108 11.70 -14.09 8.98
CA VAL A 108 12.62 -13.11 9.61
C VAL A 108 12.20 -11.69 9.25
N ILE A 109 11.94 -11.42 7.97
CA ILE A 109 11.53 -10.09 7.49
C ILE A 109 10.16 -9.68 8.04
N ALA A 110 9.20 -10.61 8.06
CA ALA A 110 7.85 -10.37 8.55
C ALA A 110 7.83 -9.90 10.02
N VAL A 111 8.65 -10.52 10.88
CA VAL A 111 8.78 -10.13 12.29
C VAL A 111 9.31 -8.70 12.44
N TYR A 112 10.34 -8.33 11.65
CA TYR A 112 10.86 -6.96 11.66
C TYR A 112 9.82 -5.96 11.17
N LEU A 113 9.19 -6.23 10.02
CA LEU A 113 8.16 -5.38 9.44
C LEU A 113 7.00 -5.13 10.41
N LYS A 114 6.48 -6.19 11.02
CA LYS A 114 5.41 -6.08 12.02
C LYS A 114 5.81 -5.17 13.17
N SER A 115 7.01 -5.38 13.74
CA SER A 115 7.49 -4.57 14.86
C SER A 115 7.62 -3.08 14.50
N TYR A 116 8.08 -2.78 13.28
CA TYR A 116 8.13 -1.40 12.78
C TYR A 116 6.75 -0.81 12.58
N ILE A 117 5.82 -1.55 11.96
CA ILE A 117 4.44 -1.12 11.75
C ILE A 117 3.78 -0.79 13.10
N GLU A 118 3.84 -1.70 14.07
CA GLU A 118 3.25 -1.50 15.40
C GLU A 118 3.93 -0.34 16.17
N GLY A 119 5.22 -0.09 15.93
CA GLY A 119 5.90 1.09 16.45
C GLY A 119 5.37 2.43 15.89
N LEU A 120 4.75 2.42 14.71
CA LEU A 120 4.22 3.60 14.03
C LEU A 120 2.75 3.86 14.33
N ILE A 121 1.93 2.79 14.26
CA ILE A 121 0.48 2.91 14.39
C ILE A 121 -0.04 2.49 15.76
N GLY A 122 0.86 2.04 16.65
CA GLY A 122 0.48 1.37 17.89
C GLY A 122 0.03 -0.07 17.63
N GLU A 123 -0.58 -0.69 18.64
CA GLU A 123 -1.11 -2.05 18.56
C GLU A 123 -2.01 -2.21 17.32
N LEU A 124 -1.68 -3.18 16.46
CA LEU A 124 -2.41 -3.45 15.23
C LEU A 124 -3.83 -3.97 15.54
N LYS A 125 -4.84 -3.29 15.00
CA LYS A 125 -6.26 -3.63 15.20
C LYS A 125 -6.88 -4.29 13.98
N ASP A 126 -6.67 -3.72 12.80
CA ASP A 126 -7.24 -4.23 11.55
C ASP A 126 -6.26 -4.00 10.38
N SER A 127 -6.41 -4.81 9.35
CA SER A 127 -5.71 -4.59 8.09
C SER A 127 -6.53 -5.13 6.92
N GLN A 128 -6.45 -4.43 5.79
CA GLN A 128 -7.06 -4.88 4.55
C GLN A 128 -6.09 -4.66 3.41
N GLN A 129 -6.09 -5.56 2.43
CA GLN A 129 -5.31 -5.40 1.23
C GLN A 129 -6.17 -5.45 -0.02
N GLY A 130 -5.63 -4.90 -1.10
CA GLY A 130 -6.17 -5.12 -2.42
C GLY A 130 -5.62 -4.10 -3.40
N TYR A 131 -6.47 -3.62 -4.29
CA TYR A 131 -6.04 -2.77 -5.39
C TYR A 131 -7.05 -1.68 -5.67
N ILE A 132 -6.55 -0.65 -6.33
CA ILE A 132 -7.36 0.40 -6.92
C ILE A 132 -7.08 0.36 -8.41
N ARG A 133 -8.14 0.21 -9.20
CA ARG A 133 -8.04 0.04 -10.64
C ARG A 133 -8.67 1.24 -11.35
N PRO A 134 -7.95 1.82 -12.34
CA PRO A 134 -8.50 2.92 -13.11
C PRO A 134 -9.59 2.42 -14.08
N PRO A 135 -10.42 3.33 -14.62
CA PRO A 135 -11.45 3.02 -15.61
C PRO A 135 -10.88 2.27 -16.82
N ASN A 136 -11.70 1.43 -17.45
CA ASN A 136 -11.25 0.54 -18.54
C ASN A 136 -10.56 1.26 -19.71
N LYS A 137 -10.91 2.52 -19.98
CA LYS A 137 -10.27 3.33 -21.04
C LYS A 137 -8.78 3.59 -20.83
N TYR A 138 -8.28 3.42 -19.60
CA TYR A 138 -6.86 3.55 -19.27
C TYR A 138 -6.10 2.23 -19.32
N LEU A 139 -6.78 1.10 -19.45
CA LEU A 139 -6.15 -0.20 -19.65
C LEU A 139 -5.76 -0.36 -21.12
N PRO A 140 -4.66 -1.07 -21.47
CA PRO A 140 -3.79 -1.88 -20.61
C PRO A 140 -2.64 -1.11 -19.92
N LYS A 141 -2.54 0.21 -20.12
CA LYS A 141 -1.38 1.01 -19.67
C LYS A 141 -1.13 1.00 -18.15
N TYR A 142 -2.10 0.53 -17.36
CA TYR A 142 -2.10 0.57 -15.89
C TYR A 142 -2.58 -0.74 -15.25
N LEU A 143 -2.37 -1.89 -15.89
CA LEU A 143 -3.06 -3.15 -15.55
C LEU A 143 -2.81 -3.73 -14.13
N GLN A 144 -1.73 -3.39 -13.44
CA GLN A 144 -1.41 -3.94 -12.11
C GLN A 144 -0.72 -2.95 -11.15
N HIS A 145 -0.90 -1.65 -11.37
CA HIS A 145 0.08 -0.69 -10.85
C HIS A 145 -0.11 -0.32 -9.39
N TRP A 146 -1.26 -0.53 -8.74
CA TRP A 146 -1.45 -0.05 -7.37
C TRP A 146 -2.02 -1.12 -6.45
N GLN A 147 -1.12 -1.78 -5.74
CA GLN A 147 -1.47 -2.66 -4.63
C GLN A 147 -1.43 -1.83 -3.35
N HIS A 148 -2.47 -1.95 -2.53
CA HIS A 148 -2.59 -1.18 -1.30
C HIS A 148 -2.75 -2.09 -0.10
N LEU A 149 -2.13 -1.70 1.00
CA LEU A 149 -2.30 -2.30 2.31
C LEU A 149 -2.72 -1.20 3.28
N TYR A 150 -3.99 -1.27 3.68
CA TYR A 150 -4.56 -0.48 4.74
C TYR A 150 -4.22 -1.09 6.09
N LEU A 151 -3.77 -0.26 7.03
CA LEU A 151 -3.43 -0.65 8.38
C LEU A 151 -4.09 0.29 9.38
N GLN A 152 -4.86 -0.28 10.29
CA GLN A 152 -5.44 0.45 11.41
C GLN A 152 -4.78 -0.02 12.70
N GLY A 153 -4.11 0.92 13.37
CA GLY A 153 -3.54 0.70 14.70
C GLY A 153 -4.33 1.42 15.78
N LYS A 154 -3.82 1.37 16.99
CA LYS A 154 -4.39 2.09 18.13
C LYS A 154 -4.26 3.60 18.00
N ASP A 155 -3.15 4.07 17.44
CA ASP A 155 -2.72 5.46 17.48
C ASP A 155 -2.80 6.14 16.10
N ALA A 156 -2.82 5.38 15.01
CA ALA A 156 -2.91 5.90 13.65
C ALA A 156 -3.48 4.90 12.64
N GLU A 157 -3.90 5.43 11.49
CA GLU A 157 -4.29 4.67 10.29
C GLU A 157 -3.34 5.04 9.16
N ILE A 158 -2.81 4.05 8.45
CA ILE A 158 -1.91 4.29 7.32
C ILE A 158 -2.32 3.48 6.11
N LEU A 159 -1.99 4.01 4.93
CA LEU A 159 -2.06 3.30 3.66
C LEU A 159 -0.64 3.11 3.13
N VAL A 160 -0.24 1.86 2.94
CA VAL A 160 0.97 1.52 2.20
C VAL A 160 0.57 1.23 0.75
N THR A 161 1.18 1.94 -0.20
CA THR A 161 0.94 1.74 -1.63
C THR A 161 2.21 1.25 -2.30
N PHE A 162 2.09 0.18 -3.08
CA PHE A 162 3.11 -0.26 -4.03
C PHE A 162 2.69 0.12 -5.44
N GLU A 163 3.51 0.93 -6.08
CA GLU A 163 3.38 1.34 -7.46
C GLU A 163 4.37 0.61 -8.35
N ALA A 164 3.91 -0.23 -9.28
CA ALA A 164 4.80 -0.82 -10.28
C ALA A 164 5.07 0.20 -11.39
N ASN A 165 6.28 0.72 -11.61
CA ASN A 165 6.56 1.54 -12.79
C ASN A 165 6.92 0.64 -13.97
N THR A 166 6.07 0.53 -14.99
CA THR A 166 6.39 -0.12 -16.28
C THR A 166 7.11 0.82 -17.23
#